data_AF-K2MVT8-F1
#
_entry.id   AF-K2MVT8-F1
#
_cell.length_a   1.000
_cell.length_b   1.000
_cell.length_c   1.000
_cell.angle_alpha   90.00
_cell.angle_beta   90.00
_cell.angle_gamma   90.00
#
_symmetry.space_group_name_H-M   'P 1'
#
loop_
_entity.id
_entity.type
_entity.pdbx_description
1 polymer ?
#
loop_
_entity_poly.entity_id
_entity_poly.type
_entity_poly.pdbx_seq_one_letter_code
_entity_poly.pdbx_strand_id
1 'polypeptide(L)'
;FPEEVVVSRCGTCNDDAACYMPGTESVDRGSCSCGCKDGWHGASCLPFEVPDTLVPPLPERAVDGDTSCVVNQTLATRTLNMWKTHHCYVGVTFSGVGAALTFSFDRMPLHLPISITLTGCKFHAGAALQFVGGAEAADSAGVLIRVSQTVMRSSVVIFALALPQHCDIAVTEVDAVQSFEFYLPDTVSSALGVLLLRNVVLSTSTLLVSNVKAHATKYVAYGLYSSEVLTLVDGSSLYVRYCSFDGYENLFYVYILSVRNHSVFALLNNTISSGTSLIFLRHGFSVSDHGVLRVVGNNVFSSYAIYANELWTVRHSSWLDWRDNDVGVGTFFYDTGSAFVSIDSSSVVTLTGCKMGSTGLSRPLLSQAEAGYRFVAGCLTVAGRVLTATELELNGITNVTTVAACGECTKEGDCFAPLTTAVIDCKCRCAAGGHGDVCVPCACACWPAATATAATTATYAATAAGW
;
A
#
# COMPACT_ATOMS: atom_id res chain seq x y z
N PHE A 1 22.14 20.70 -26.52
CA PHE A 1 22.49 21.36 -25.24
C PHE A 1 23.42 22.53 -25.56
N PRO A 2 23.22 23.75 -25.00
CA PRO A 2 24.13 24.85 -25.26
C PRO A 2 25.46 24.67 -24.49
N GLU A 3 26.54 25.24 -25.05
CA GLU A 3 27.93 24.81 -24.92
C GLU A 3 28.77 25.42 -23.79
N GLU A 4 28.22 26.18 -22.84
CA GLU A 4 29.01 26.71 -21.72
C GLU A 4 28.29 26.53 -20.39
N VAL A 5 28.71 25.53 -19.61
CA VAL A 5 28.35 25.40 -18.20
C VAL A 5 29.40 26.14 -17.39
N VAL A 6 29.04 27.28 -16.83
CA VAL A 6 29.88 28.02 -15.89
C VAL A 6 29.88 27.28 -14.56
N VAL A 7 31.01 26.64 -14.22
CA VAL A 7 31.17 25.90 -12.95
C VAL A 7 31.53 26.90 -11.84
N SER A 8 30.56 27.24 -10.99
CA SER A 8 30.77 28.07 -9.80
C SER A 8 31.22 27.24 -8.60
N ARG A 9 32.21 27.74 -7.84
CA ARG A 9 32.65 27.14 -6.56
C ARG A 9 31.64 27.48 -5.46
N CYS A 10 31.39 26.56 -4.52
CA CYS A 10 30.57 26.86 -3.34
C CYS A 10 31.18 28.04 -2.55
N GLY A 11 30.36 29.07 -2.29
CA GLY A 11 30.75 30.24 -1.48
C GLY A 11 31.09 31.52 -2.25
N THR A 12 31.02 31.53 -3.59
CA THR A 12 31.15 32.78 -4.39
C THR A 12 29.79 33.28 -4.85
N CYS A 13 29.52 34.57 -4.63
CA CYS A 13 28.31 35.22 -5.11
C CYS A 13 28.30 35.35 -6.63
N ASN A 14 27.29 34.80 -7.29
CA ASN A 14 27.04 35.05 -8.71
C ASN A 14 25.72 35.81 -8.83
N ASP A 15 25.76 36.99 -9.45
CA ASP A 15 24.63 37.92 -9.56
C ASP A 15 23.39 37.24 -10.18
N ASP A 16 23.60 36.39 -11.20
CA ASP A 16 22.53 35.68 -11.92
C ASP A 16 21.91 34.52 -11.13
N ALA A 17 22.60 34.04 -10.09
CA ALA A 17 22.15 32.91 -9.27
C ALA A 17 21.58 33.36 -7.92
N ALA A 18 22.01 34.51 -7.39
CA ALA A 18 21.56 35.03 -6.10
C ALA A 18 20.27 35.86 -6.23
N CYS A 19 20.13 36.61 -7.33
CA CYS A 19 19.08 37.61 -7.50
C CYS A 19 18.29 37.37 -8.79
N TYR A 20 16.97 37.56 -8.73
CA TYR A 20 16.13 37.57 -9.92
C TYR A 20 16.26 38.91 -10.65
N MET A 21 17.21 38.97 -11.58
CA MET A 21 17.64 40.19 -12.28
C MET A 21 16.52 41.12 -12.80
N PRO A 22 15.36 40.63 -13.30
CA PRO A 22 14.27 41.52 -13.71
C PRO A 22 13.77 42.45 -12.58
N GLY A 23 13.73 41.93 -11.34
CA GLY A 23 13.26 42.63 -10.15
C GLY A 23 14.35 43.34 -9.34
N THR A 24 15.62 43.10 -9.66
CA THR A 24 16.77 43.62 -8.92
C THR A 24 17.15 45.03 -9.38
N GLU A 25 17.34 45.94 -8.44
CA GLU A 25 17.89 47.29 -8.63
C GLU A 25 19.40 47.34 -8.33
N SER A 26 19.87 46.58 -7.34
CA SER A 26 21.30 46.52 -6.97
C SER A 26 21.68 45.17 -6.35
N VAL A 27 22.94 44.74 -6.46
CA VAL A 27 23.46 43.51 -5.82
C VAL A 27 24.70 43.85 -5.00
N ASP A 28 24.70 43.48 -3.71
CA ASP A 28 25.90 43.51 -2.87
C ASP A 28 26.66 42.18 -2.99
N ARG A 29 27.76 42.21 -3.75
CA ARG A 29 28.62 41.05 -4.00
C ARG A 29 29.39 40.56 -2.77
N GLY A 30 29.51 41.36 -1.72
CA GLY A 30 30.16 40.97 -0.46
C GLY A 30 29.27 40.12 0.43
N SER A 31 27.96 40.36 0.42
CA SER A 31 26.97 39.69 1.28
C SER A 31 25.96 38.82 0.53
N CYS A 32 25.97 38.83 -0.80
CA CYS A 32 24.94 38.22 -1.65
C CYS A 32 23.52 38.74 -1.40
N SER A 33 23.39 40.03 -1.10
CA SER A 33 22.09 40.65 -0.87
C SER A 33 21.59 41.37 -2.12
N CYS A 34 20.31 41.18 -2.45
CA CYS A 34 19.65 41.82 -3.58
C CYS A 34 18.79 43.00 -3.10
N GLY A 35 19.00 44.19 -3.67
CA GLY A 35 18.10 45.33 -3.53
C GLY A 35 17.03 45.29 -4.61
N CYS A 36 15.75 45.33 -4.22
CA CYS A 36 14.62 45.08 -5.12
C CYS A 36 13.92 46.38 -5.54
N LYS A 37 13.44 46.44 -6.78
CA LYS A 37 12.59 47.53 -7.29
C LYS A 37 11.21 47.50 -6.61
N ASP A 38 10.51 48.62 -6.62
CA ASP A 38 9.14 48.72 -6.11
C ASP A 38 8.21 47.65 -6.74
N GLY A 39 7.52 46.88 -5.88
CA GLY A 39 6.64 45.77 -6.29
C GLY A 39 7.33 44.40 -6.39
N TRP A 40 8.60 44.29 -6.00
CA TRP A 40 9.36 43.03 -5.94
C TRP A 40 9.75 42.68 -4.50
N HIS A 41 9.74 41.40 -4.17
CA HIS A 41 9.71 40.95 -2.77
C HIS A 41 10.75 39.87 -2.44
N GLY A 42 11.17 39.84 -1.18
CA GLY A 42 12.07 38.85 -0.61
C GLY A 42 13.56 39.05 -0.97
N ALA A 43 14.42 38.21 -0.39
CA ALA A 43 15.88 38.32 -0.51
C ALA A 43 16.44 38.16 -1.94
N SER A 44 15.64 37.63 -2.88
CA SER A 44 16.03 37.42 -4.28
C SER A 44 15.21 38.24 -5.28
N CYS A 45 14.42 39.22 -4.83
CA CYS A 45 13.62 40.12 -5.68
C CYS A 45 12.68 39.41 -6.65
N LEU A 46 11.79 38.56 -6.12
CA LEU A 46 10.84 37.78 -6.89
C LEU A 46 9.53 38.56 -7.15
N PRO A 47 8.78 38.22 -8.22
CA PRO A 47 7.59 38.99 -8.65
C PRO A 47 6.36 38.79 -7.76
N PHE A 48 6.45 37.95 -6.73
CA PHE A 48 5.37 37.65 -5.79
C PHE A 48 5.89 37.75 -4.36
N GLU A 49 5.05 38.22 -3.44
CA GLU A 49 5.31 38.12 -2.00
C GLU A 49 5.49 36.65 -1.62
N VAL A 50 6.74 36.26 -1.34
CA VAL A 50 7.03 35.01 -0.65
C VAL A 50 6.68 35.27 0.82
N PRO A 51 5.75 34.53 1.43
CA PRO A 51 5.45 34.70 2.85
C PRO A 51 6.72 34.46 3.66
N ASP A 52 7.19 35.46 4.39
CA ASP A 52 8.33 35.37 5.33
C ASP A 52 7.95 34.57 6.59
N THR A 53 7.51 33.32 6.40
CA THR A 53 7.45 32.29 7.44
C THR A 53 7.64 30.91 6.79
N LEU A 54 8.79 30.71 6.13
CA LEU A 54 9.42 29.40 6.05
C LEU A 54 10.53 29.31 7.09
N VAL A 55 10.16 29.56 8.34
CA VAL A 55 10.84 28.92 9.45
C VAL A 55 10.48 27.43 9.30
N PRO A 56 11.42 26.51 9.01
CA PRO A 56 11.12 25.09 9.27
C PRO A 56 10.65 25.05 10.72
N PRO A 57 9.53 24.42 11.08
CA PRO A 57 9.11 24.42 12.47
C PRO A 57 10.32 23.97 13.29
N LEU A 58 10.89 24.91 14.06
CA LEU A 58 11.71 24.56 15.20
C LEU A 58 10.89 23.49 15.90
N PRO A 59 11.48 22.34 16.29
CA PRO A 59 10.72 21.31 16.98
C PRO A 59 9.97 22.03 18.08
N GLU A 60 8.65 22.13 17.94
CA GLU A 60 7.83 22.88 18.87
C GLU A 60 8.18 22.27 20.21
N ARG A 61 8.80 23.08 21.07
CA ARG A 61 8.85 22.73 22.48
C ARG A 61 7.40 22.65 22.88
N ALA A 62 6.91 21.42 22.94
CA ALA A 62 5.60 21.07 23.39
C ALA A 62 5.43 21.59 24.82
N VAL A 63 4.89 22.80 24.96
CA VAL A 63 4.45 23.39 26.22
C VAL A 63 3.41 24.44 25.79
N ASP A 64 2.10 24.24 25.96
CA ASP A 64 1.42 23.81 27.18
C ASP A 64 0.17 22.95 26.90
N GLY A 65 -0.01 21.91 27.72
CA GLY A 65 -1.21 21.93 28.56
C GLY A 65 -2.30 20.86 28.42
N ASP A 66 -2.16 19.78 27.63
CA ASP A 66 -2.95 18.52 27.83
C ASP A 66 -2.48 17.33 26.93
N THR A 67 -1.26 17.45 26.37
CA THR A 67 -0.68 16.68 25.26
C THR A 67 0.26 15.57 25.74
N SER A 68 -0.01 14.98 26.91
CA SER A 68 0.77 13.81 27.33
C SER A 68 0.36 12.60 26.48
N CYS A 69 1.31 12.09 25.69
CA CYS A 69 1.20 10.72 25.18
C CYS A 69 0.93 9.80 26.36
N VAL A 70 0.07 8.78 26.17
CA VAL A 70 -0.01 7.71 27.15
C VAL A 70 1.25 6.88 26.97
N VAL A 71 2.14 6.88 27.98
CA VAL A 71 3.44 6.22 27.89
C VAL A 71 3.56 5.07 28.88
N ASN A 72 3.93 3.88 28.40
CA ASN A 72 4.27 2.70 29.21
C ASN A 72 3.24 2.29 30.26
N GLN A 73 1.96 2.53 29.98
CA GLN A 73 0.86 2.14 30.85
C GLN A 73 0.23 0.83 30.38
N THR A 74 -0.43 0.13 31.31
CA THR A 74 -1.35 -0.95 30.98
C THR A 74 -2.77 -0.41 31.03
N LEU A 75 -3.50 -0.52 29.93
CA LEU A 75 -4.87 -0.07 29.81
C LEU A 75 -5.81 -1.25 29.58
N ALA A 76 -7.01 -1.14 30.16
CA ALA A 76 -8.14 -2.00 29.82
C ALA A 76 -8.83 -1.47 28.55
N THR A 77 -10.15 -1.61 28.45
CA THR A 77 -10.93 -1.08 27.34
C THR A 77 -11.08 0.43 27.42
N ARG A 78 -10.88 1.11 26.29
CA ARG A 78 -11.07 2.56 26.15
C ARG A 78 -11.64 2.87 24.78
N THR A 79 -12.79 3.56 24.78
CA THR A 79 -13.42 4.08 23.57
C THR A 79 -13.31 5.60 23.56
N LEU A 80 -12.92 6.17 22.43
CA LEU A 80 -12.73 7.59 22.22
C LEU A 80 -13.67 8.06 21.11
N ASN A 81 -14.39 9.16 21.38
CA ASN A 81 -15.33 9.79 20.43
C ASN A 81 -14.70 11.01 19.73
N MET A 82 -13.39 10.97 19.48
CA MET A 82 -12.65 11.90 18.60
C MET A 82 -12.84 13.43 18.86
N TRP A 83 -13.05 13.83 20.11
CA TRP A 83 -13.14 15.25 20.51
C TRP A 83 -11.78 15.96 20.58
N LYS A 84 -10.69 15.19 20.72
CA LYS A 84 -9.32 15.72 20.70
C LYS A 84 -8.72 15.47 19.32
N THR A 85 -7.96 16.44 18.82
CA THR A 85 -7.31 16.35 17.50
C THR A 85 -6.04 15.52 17.53
N HIS A 86 -5.45 15.27 18.70
CA HIS A 86 -4.19 14.54 18.83
C HIS A 86 -4.30 13.44 19.89
N HIS A 87 -3.94 12.22 19.47
CA HIS A 87 -3.90 11.02 20.29
C HIS A 87 -2.58 10.29 20.10
N CYS A 88 -1.87 10.02 21.19
CA CYS A 88 -0.54 9.41 21.14
C CYS A 88 -0.39 8.33 22.22
N TYR A 89 0.11 7.16 21.82
CA TYR A 89 0.35 6.00 22.66
C TYR A 89 1.75 5.43 22.41
N VAL A 90 2.58 5.37 23.45
CA VAL A 90 3.97 4.91 23.35
C VAL A 90 4.21 3.79 24.36
N GLY A 91 4.54 2.59 23.89
CA GLY A 91 4.85 1.46 24.79
C GLY A 91 3.66 0.96 25.63
N VAL A 92 2.44 1.34 25.29
CA VAL A 92 1.23 0.98 26.04
C VAL A 92 0.86 -0.48 25.82
N THR A 93 0.41 -1.16 26.87
CA THR A 93 0.01 -2.57 26.83
C THR A 93 -1.50 -2.72 27.03
N PHE A 94 -2.13 -3.50 26.16
CA PHE A 94 -3.53 -3.93 26.23
C PHE A 94 -3.56 -5.46 26.30
N SER A 95 -4.32 -6.02 27.24
CA SER A 95 -4.35 -7.46 27.46
C SER A 95 -5.73 -7.96 27.87
N GLY A 96 -6.13 -9.11 27.33
CA GLY A 96 -7.34 -9.83 27.69
C GLY A 96 -8.45 -9.71 26.65
N VAL A 97 -9.29 -10.74 26.60
CA VAL A 97 -10.43 -10.81 25.68
C VAL A 97 -11.40 -9.67 26.02
N GLY A 98 -11.72 -8.85 25.02
CA GLY A 98 -12.58 -7.67 25.19
C GLY A 98 -11.83 -6.39 25.56
N ALA A 99 -10.52 -6.45 25.86
CA ALA A 99 -9.70 -5.26 25.95
C ALA A 99 -9.58 -4.62 24.57
N ALA A 100 -10.07 -3.40 24.41
CA ALA A 100 -10.04 -2.71 23.13
C ALA A 100 -9.67 -1.24 23.29
N LEU A 101 -8.80 -0.76 22.40
CA LEU A 101 -8.63 0.67 22.17
C LEU A 101 -9.39 1.04 20.91
N THR A 102 -10.51 1.76 21.07
CA THR A 102 -11.42 2.08 19.97
C THR A 102 -11.45 3.58 19.72
N PHE A 103 -11.20 3.96 18.46
CA PHE A 103 -11.38 5.31 17.92
C PHE A 103 -12.64 5.30 17.05
N SER A 104 -13.72 5.94 17.52
CA SER A 104 -14.97 6.09 16.76
C SER A 104 -15.01 7.46 16.10
N PHE A 105 -15.11 7.47 14.77
CA PHE A 105 -15.17 8.67 13.93
C PHE A 105 -16.59 9.20 13.71
N ASP A 106 -17.62 8.54 14.28
CA ASP A 106 -19.03 8.92 14.09
C ASP A 106 -19.36 10.34 14.57
N ARG A 107 -18.53 10.91 15.45
CA ARG A 107 -18.72 12.25 16.02
C ARG A 107 -17.42 13.03 16.02
N MET A 108 -16.89 13.31 14.84
CA MET A 108 -15.66 14.09 14.67
C MET A 108 -15.94 15.53 14.20
N PRO A 109 -15.07 16.50 14.53
CA PRO A 109 -15.16 17.86 13.99
C PRO A 109 -14.89 17.86 12.49
N LEU A 110 -15.78 18.45 11.69
CA LEU A 110 -15.69 18.43 10.22
C LEU A 110 -14.43 19.09 9.63
N HIS A 111 -13.71 19.94 10.38
CA HIS A 111 -12.71 20.87 9.83
C HIS A 111 -11.31 20.75 10.44
N LEU A 112 -11.09 19.85 11.40
CA LEU A 112 -9.78 19.66 12.02
C LEU A 112 -9.27 18.23 11.76
N PRO A 113 -8.09 18.06 11.14
CA PRO A 113 -7.53 16.74 10.95
C PRO A 113 -7.18 16.13 12.31
N ILE A 114 -7.47 14.85 12.47
CA ILE A 114 -7.15 14.09 13.68
C ILE A 114 -5.87 13.30 13.45
N SER A 115 -4.92 13.41 14.37
CA SER A 115 -3.67 12.65 14.37
C SER A 115 -3.68 11.60 15.47
N ILE A 116 -3.49 10.34 15.07
CA ILE A 116 -3.44 9.18 15.95
C ILE A 116 -2.12 8.45 15.73
N THR A 117 -1.30 8.38 16.77
CA THR A 117 -0.02 7.68 16.75
C THR A 117 0.05 6.59 17.82
N LEU A 118 0.47 5.40 17.40
CA LEU A 118 0.75 4.27 18.27
C LEU A 118 2.13 3.71 17.91
N THR A 119 3.05 3.72 18.86
CA THR A 119 4.42 3.24 18.64
C THR A 119 4.89 2.37 19.80
N GLY A 120 5.41 1.19 19.50
CA GLY A 120 5.91 0.27 20.53
C GLY A 120 4.80 -0.36 21.38
N CYS A 121 3.54 -0.23 20.97
CA CYS A 121 2.38 -0.75 21.72
C CYS A 121 2.30 -2.27 21.66
N LYS A 122 1.67 -2.86 22.67
CA LYS A 122 1.53 -4.30 22.83
C LYS A 122 0.07 -4.68 23.01
N PHE A 123 -0.41 -5.60 22.19
CA PHE A 123 -1.75 -6.17 22.27
C PHE A 123 -1.62 -7.68 22.47
N HIS A 124 -2.21 -8.19 23.55
CA HIS A 124 -2.09 -9.59 23.93
C HIS A 124 -3.42 -10.19 24.34
N ALA A 125 -3.52 -11.53 24.24
CA ALA A 125 -4.58 -12.33 24.83
C ALA A 125 -6.01 -11.93 24.41
N GLY A 126 -6.22 -11.64 23.13
CA GLY A 126 -7.52 -11.27 22.56
C GLY A 126 -7.81 -9.76 22.54
N ALA A 127 -6.81 -8.92 22.82
CA ALA A 127 -6.97 -7.48 22.75
C ALA A 127 -7.08 -6.97 21.29
N ALA A 128 -7.75 -5.84 21.10
CA ALA A 128 -7.97 -5.24 19.78
C ALA A 128 -7.67 -3.74 19.73
N LEU A 129 -7.15 -3.29 18.58
CA LEU A 129 -7.10 -1.87 18.21
C LEU A 129 -8.15 -1.63 17.14
N GLN A 130 -9.04 -0.67 17.33
CA GLN A 130 -10.21 -0.48 16.46
C GLN A 130 -10.33 0.95 15.98
N PHE A 131 -10.58 1.09 14.69
CA PHE A 131 -10.90 2.34 14.01
C PHE A 131 -12.25 2.16 13.32
N VAL A 132 -13.26 2.86 13.82
CA VAL A 132 -14.66 2.65 13.42
C VAL A 132 -15.16 3.94 12.79
N GLY A 133 -15.42 3.87 11.49
CA GLY A 133 -16.06 4.91 10.73
C GLY A 133 -17.60 4.81 10.75
N GLY A 134 -18.24 5.57 9.88
CA GLY A 134 -19.69 5.67 9.80
C GLY A 134 -20.14 6.50 8.61
N ALA A 135 -21.45 6.53 8.33
CA ALA A 135 -21.99 7.27 7.19
C ALA A 135 -21.72 8.79 7.30
N GLU A 136 -21.87 9.36 8.50
CA GLU A 136 -21.60 10.79 8.76
C GLU A 136 -20.09 11.12 8.77
N ALA A 137 -19.25 10.13 9.10
CA ALA A 137 -17.81 10.30 9.14
C ALA A 137 -17.21 10.46 7.72
N ALA A 138 -17.86 9.90 6.69
CA ALA A 138 -17.36 9.92 5.31
C ALA A 138 -17.14 11.34 4.76
N ASP A 139 -17.93 12.32 5.20
CA ASP A 139 -17.84 13.72 4.75
C ASP A 139 -16.93 14.59 5.64
N SER A 140 -16.25 14.00 6.62
CA SER A 140 -15.41 14.71 7.59
C SER A 140 -13.96 14.89 7.13
N ALA A 141 -13.24 15.84 7.75
CA ALA A 141 -11.81 16.05 7.53
C ALA A 141 -10.98 14.77 7.77
N GLY A 142 -9.86 14.64 7.05
CA GLY A 142 -9.03 13.44 7.06
C GLY A 142 -8.39 13.11 8.41
N VAL A 143 -8.16 11.81 8.61
CA VAL A 143 -7.49 11.26 9.80
C VAL A 143 -6.12 10.71 9.42
N LEU A 144 -5.10 11.15 10.15
CA LEU A 144 -3.75 10.62 10.06
C LEU A 144 -3.58 9.51 11.12
N ILE A 145 -3.40 8.27 10.66
CA ILE A 145 -3.21 7.11 11.55
C ILE A 145 -1.83 6.51 11.29
N ARG A 146 -1.06 6.35 12.36
CA ARG A 146 0.30 5.80 12.34
C ARG A 146 0.42 4.75 13.42
N VAL A 147 0.46 3.48 13.02
CA VAL A 147 0.70 2.33 13.89
C VAL A 147 2.05 1.75 13.51
N SER A 148 3.01 1.75 14.43
CA SER A 148 4.36 1.27 14.20
C SER A 148 4.89 0.46 15.37
N GLN A 149 5.87 -0.42 15.11
CA GLN A 149 6.61 -1.18 16.13
C GLN A 149 5.69 -1.93 17.10
N THR A 150 4.56 -2.44 16.61
CA THR A 150 3.51 -3.00 17.46
C THR A 150 3.71 -4.50 17.60
N VAL A 151 3.58 -5.01 18.82
CA VAL A 151 3.61 -6.45 19.09
C VAL A 151 2.20 -6.97 19.34
N MET A 152 1.78 -7.96 18.58
CA MET A 152 0.44 -8.54 18.63
C MET A 152 0.55 -10.03 18.96
N ARG A 153 -0.11 -10.49 20.02
CA ARG A 153 -0.12 -11.90 20.44
C ARG A 153 -1.56 -12.36 20.62
N SER A 154 -2.09 -13.09 19.65
CA SER A 154 -3.52 -13.38 19.48
C SER A 154 -4.33 -12.10 19.65
N SER A 155 -4.16 -11.16 18.73
CA SER A 155 -4.74 -9.81 18.78
C SER A 155 -4.90 -9.29 17.35
N VAL A 156 -5.70 -8.23 17.17
CA VAL A 156 -6.08 -7.76 15.83
C VAL A 156 -6.21 -6.23 15.77
N VAL A 157 -5.83 -5.66 14.63
CA VAL A 157 -6.15 -4.27 14.26
C VAL A 157 -7.37 -4.30 13.35
N ILE A 158 -8.38 -3.49 13.66
CA ILE A 158 -9.67 -3.50 12.98
C ILE A 158 -9.92 -2.13 12.34
N PHE A 159 -10.23 -2.11 11.06
CA PHE A 159 -10.92 -1.00 10.42
C PHE A 159 -12.34 -1.44 10.09
N ALA A 160 -13.33 -0.64 10.45
CA ALA A 160 -14.72 -0.96 10.22
C ALA A 160 -15.46 0.24 9.61
N LEU A 161 -16.37 -0.06 8.69
CA LEU A 161 -17.28 0.89 8.04
C LEU A 161 -16.55 1.94 7.19
N ALA A 162 -17.28 2.94 6.70
CA ALA A 162 -16.74 4.02 5.87
C ALA A 162 -15.86 4.95 6.71
N LEU A 163 -14.57 5.02 6.37
CA LEU A 163 -13.64 5.93 7.03
C LEU A 163 -13.82 7.36 6.48
N PRO A 164 -13.40 8.40 7.22
CA PRO A 164 -13.39 9.76 6.71
C PRO A 164 -12.61 9.90 5.40
N GLN A 165 -13.01 10.84 4.54
CA GLN A 165 -12.25 11.14 3.34
C GLN A 165 -10.88 11.70 3.69
N HIS A 166 -9.91 11.58 2.77
CA HIS A 166 -8.55 12.08 2.97
C HIS A 166 -7.80 11.46 4.16
N CYS A 167 -8.14 10.23 4.55
CA CYS A 167 -7.35 9.50 5.54
C CYS A 167 -5.99 9.09 4.98
N ASP A 168 -4.96 9.23 5.80
CA ASP A 168 -3.63 8.67 5.56
C ASP A 168 -3.28 7.70 6.70
N ILE A 169 -3.32 6.41 6.38
CA ILE A 169 -3.22 5.32 7.35
C ILE A 169 -2.00 4.46 7.03
N ALA A 170 -1.15 4.26 8.01
CA ALA A 170 -0.01 3.36 7.92
C ALA A 170 0.03 2.42 9.13
N VAL A 171 -0.03 1.11 8.88
CA VAL A 171 0.17 0.04 9.83
C VAL A 171 1.45 -0.69 9.45
N THR A 172 2.51 -0.44 10.21
CA THR A 172 3.87 -0.84 9.85
C THR A 172 4.60 -1.53 10.99
N GLU A 173 5.62 -2.32 10.66
CA GLU A 173 6.55 -2.90 11.64
C GLU A 173 5.81 -3.67 12.76
N VAL A 174 4.86 -4.52 12.35
CA VAL A 174 4.06 -5.33 13.27
C VAL A 174 4.69 -6.71 13.42
N ASP A 175 4.96 -7.11 14.67
CA ASP A 175 5.32 -8.50 15.03
C ASP A 175 4.08 -9.20 15.60
N ALA A 176 3.48 -10.09 14.83
CA ALA A 176 2.25 -10.79 15.17
C ALA A 176 2.49 -12.29 15.38
N VAL A 177 1.94 -12.84 16.46
CA VAL A 177 1.83 -14.29 16.65
C VAL A 177 0.39 -14.66 16.99
N GLN A 178 -0.21 -15.55 16.22
CA GLN A 178 -1.52 -16.14 16.52
C GLN A 178 -1.32 -17.51 17.18
N SER A 179 -1.61 -17.61 18.48
CA SER A 179 -1.42 -18.86 19.25
C SER A 179 -2.73 -19.56 19.60
N PHE A 180 -3.84 -18.83 19.65
CA PHE A 180 -5.16 -19.37 19.93
C PHE A 180 -6.24 -18.53 19.27
N GLU A 181 -7.39 -19.12 19.06
CA GLU A 181 -8.57 -18.50 18.45
C GLU A 181 -9.41 -17.76 19.48
N PHE A 182 -9.92 -16.59 19.13
CA PHE A 182 -10.85 -15.83 19.96
C PHE A 182 -11.91 -15.17 19.07
N TYR A 183 -13.10 -14.98 19.63
CA TYR A 183 -14.20 -14.35 18.93
C TYR A 183 -14.25 -12.86 19.29
N LEU A 184 -14.40 -12.01 18.27
CA LEU A 184 -14.87 -10.66 18.49
C LEU A 184 -16.40 -10.65 18.50
N PRO A 185 -17.04 -9.75 19.27
CA PRO A 185 -18.46 -9.48 19.10
C PRO A 185 -18.78 -9.22 17.62
N ASP A 186 -19.87 -9.81 17.13
CA ASP A 186 -20.35 -9.68 15.74
C ASP A 186 -19.45 -10.28 14.64
N THR A 187 -18.49 -11.15 14.99
CA THR A 187 -17.74 -11.95 14.01
C THR A 187 -18.17 -13.40 14.01
N VAL A 188 -18.44 -13.94 12.81
CA VAL A 188 -18.84 -15.36 12.62
C VAL A 188 -17.64 -16.31 12.71
N SER A 189 -16.42 -15.77 12.57
CA SER A 189 -15.17 -16.55 12.54
C SER A 189 -14.28 -16.21 13.73
N SER A 190 -13.74 -17.25 14.37
CA SER A 190 -12.63 -17.13 15.34
C SER A 190 -11.26 -16.96 14.67
N ALA A 191 -11.20 -17.19 13.35
CA ALA A 191 -10.01 -16.96 12.55
C ALA A 191 -9.90 -15.47 12.20
N LEU A 192 -9.17 -14.76 13.05
CA LEU A 192 -8.80 -13.37 12.83
C LEU A 192 -7.39 -13.29 12.26
N GLY A 193 -7.15 -12.20 11.53
CA GLY A 193 -5.82 -11.87 11.05
C GLY A 193 -5.14 -10.79 11.86
N VAL A 194 -3.95 -10.39 11.39
CA VAL A 194 -3.25 -9.21 11.90
C VAL A 194 -4.11 -7.97 11.67
N LEU A 195 -4.77 -7.92 10.51
CA LEU A 195 -5.69 -6.87 10.13
C LEU A 195 -7.06 -7.43 9.74
N LEU A 196 -8.12 -6.88 10.33
CA LEU A 196 -9.52 -7.11 9.95
C LEU A 196 -10.09 -5.85 9.31
N LEU A 197 -10.65 -6.00 8.11
CA LEU A 197 -11.41 -4.98 7.39
C LEU A 197 -12.88 -5.41 7.36
N ARG A 198 -13.75 -4.66 8.05
CA ARG A 198 -15.17 -4.96 8.13
C ARG A 198 -15.99 -3.91 7.41
N ASN A 199 -16.51 -4.25 6.23
CA ASN A 199 -17.35 -3.37 5.41
C ASN A 199 -16.69 -1.99 5.16
N VAL A 200 -15.40 -2.01 4.83
CA VAL A 200 -14.58 -0.79 4.75
C VAL A 200 -14.79 -0.11 3.41
N VAL A 201 -15.01 1.22 3.47
CA VAL A 201 -14.98 2.10 2.31
C VAL A 201 -13.86 3.12 2.51
N LEU A 202 -12.91 3.14 1.59
CA LEU A 202 -11.91 4.19 1.46
C LEU A 202 -12.32 5.11 0.32
N SER A 203 -12.48 6.41 0.60
CA SER A 203 -12.71 7.45 -0.40
C SER A 203 -11.63 8.52 -0.29
N THR A 204 -10.96 8.83 -1.39
CA THR A 204 -9.76 9.70 -1.44
C THR A 204 -8.76 9.42 -0.31
N SER A 205 -8.58 8.15 0.06
CA SER A 205 -7.85 7.75 1.28
C SER A 205 -6.84 6.65 1.02
N THR A 206 -5.77 6.61 1.81
CA THR A 206 -4.68 5.67 1.64
C THR A 206 -4.50 4.79 2.87
N LEU A 207 -4.41 3.48 2.68
CA LEU A 207 -4.07 2.49 3.69
C LEU A 207 -2.83 1.71 3.26
N LEU A 208 -1.75 1.86 4.02
CA LEU A 208 -0.51 1.10 3.86
C LEU A 208 -0.37 0.09 4.99
N VAL A 209 -0.19 -1.18 4.64
CA VAL A 209 0.22 -2.25 5.54
C VAL A 209 1.61 -2.70 5.11
N SER A 210 2.62 -2.59 5.98
CA SER A 210 3.99 -2.88 5.57
C SER A 210 4.89 -3.44 6.66
N ASN A 211 5.90 -4.24 6.28
CA ASN A 211 6.87 -4.79 7.23
C ASN A 211 6.19 -5.57 8.38
N VAL A 212 5.09 -6.26 8.08
CA VAL A 212 4.43 -7.16 9.03
C VAL A 212 5.16 -8.49 9.03
N LYS A 213 5.52 -9.00 10.20
CA LYS A 213 6.02 -10.37 10.39
C LYS A 213 5.00 -11.09 11.24
N ALA A 214 4.34 -12.09 10.67
CA ALA A 214 3.24 -12.78 11.31
C ALA A 214 3.48 -14.29 11.29
N HIS A 215 3.23 -14.94 12.43
CA HIS A 215 3.31 -16.40 12.55
C HIS A 215 2.06 -16.96 13.26
N ALA A 216 1.40 -17.93 12.66
CA ALA A 216 0.26 -18.63 13.25
C ALA A 216 0.62 -20.09 13.58
N THR A 217 0.19 -20.57 14.76
CA THR A 217 0.40 -21.97 15.16
C THR A 217 -0.57 -22.95 14.49
N LYS A 218 -1.64 -22.45 13.85
CA LYS A 218 -2.66 -23.24 13.16
C LYS A 218 -2.94 -22.65 11.77
N TYR A 219 -3.06 -23.52 10.78
CA TYR A 219 -3.38 -23.23 9.37
C TYR A 219 -4.84 -22.82 9.11
N VAL A 220 -5.45 -22.03 10.01
CA VAL A 220 -6.84 -21.54 9.85
C VAL A 220 -6.89 -20.02 9.91
N ALA A 221 -5.82 -19.34 10.33
CA ALA A 221 -5.79 -17.89 10.44
C ALA A 221 -5.58 -17.23 9.07
N TYR A 222 -6.03 -15.99 8.93
CA TYR A 222 -5.81 -15.15 7.73
C TYR A 222 -4.76 -14.07 8.03
N GLY A 223 -3.90 -13.70 7.10
CA GLY A 223 -2.94 -12.61 7.34
C GLY A 223 -3.67 -11.28 7.49
N LEU A 224 -4.41 -10.92 6.45
CA LEU A 224 -5.40 -9.87 6.36
C LEU A 224 -6.76 -10.50 6.05
N TYR A 225 -7.82 -9.99 6.67
CA TYR A 225 -9.17 -10.52 6.50
C TYR A 225 -10.14 -9.39 6.18
N SER A 226 -10.73 -9.39 4.98
CA SER A 226 -11.90 -8.60 4.65
C SER A 226 -13.14 -9.48 4.78
N SER A 227 -13.87 -9.32 5.87
CA SER A 227 -15.02 -10.18 6.21
C SER A 227 -16.27 -9.88 5.40
N GLU A 228 -16.36 -8.65 4.87
CA GLU A 228 -17.49 -8.14 4.09
C GLU A 228 -16.95 -7.38 2.85
N VAL A 229 -17.69 -6.39 2.36
CA VAL A 229 -17.30 -5.61 1.17
C VAL A 229 -16.13 -4.69 1.51
N LEU A 230 -15.09 -4.71 0.67
CA LEU A 230 -14.01 -3.72 0.65
C LEU A 230 -14.13 -2.86 -0.60
N THR A 231 -14.33 -1.55 -0.41
CA THR A 231 -14.48 -0.59 -1.52
C THR A 231 -13.38 0.45 -1.49
N LEU A 232 -12.67 0.59 -2.61
CA LEU A 232 -11.74 1.69 -2.86
C LEU A 232 -12.34 2.57 -3.96
N VAL A 233 -12.55 3.86 -3.65
CA VAL A 233 -13.20 4.80 -4.56
C VAL A 233 -12.52 6.17 -4.52
N ASP A 234 -12.72 6.96 -5.57
CA ASP A 234 -12.31 8.36 -5.69
C ASP A 234 -10.83 8.59 -5.38
N GLY A 235 -9.94 7.86 -6.04
CA GLY A 235 -8.50 8.02 -5.84
C GLY A 235 -8.01 7.47 -4.49
N SER A 236 -8.57 6.35 -4.04
CA SER A 236 -8.12 5.67 -2.83
C SER A 236 -7.06 4.61 -3.11
N SER A 237 -6.27 4.27 -2.09
CA SER A 237 -5.33 3.16 -2.22
C SER A 237 -5.25 2.23 -1.00
N LEU A 238 -5.02 0.96 -1.29
CA LEU A 238 -4.62 -0.06 -0.32
C LEU A 238 -3.36 -0.76 -0.81
N TYR A 239 -2.25 -0.56 -0.09
CA TYR A 239 -0.97 -1.21 -0.35
C TYR A 239 -0.63 -2.16 0.78
N VAL A 240 -0.31 -3.42 0.45
CA VAL A 240 0.27 -4.38 1.38
C VAL A 240 1.63 -4.79 0.84
N ARG A 241 2.71 -4.47 1.55
CA ARG A 241 4.06 -4.69 1.03
C ARG A 241 5.11 -5.09 2.06
N TYR A 242 6.06 -5.91 1.63
CA TYR A 242 7.16 -6.38 2.48
C TYR A 242 6.67 -7.10 3.74
N CYS A 243 5.52 -7.76 3.67
CA CYS A 243 4.98 -8.56 4.75
C CYS A 243 5.40 -10.03 4.61
N SER A 244 5.61 -10.70 5.74
CA SER A 244 5.96 -12.12 5.83
C SER A 244 4.96 -12.84 6.71
N PHE A 245 4.31 -13.87 6.19
CA PHE A 245 3.32 -14.68 6.89
C PHE A 245 3.74 -16.15 6.92
N ASP A 246 3.70 -16.76 8.09
CA ASP A 246 3.94 -18.19 8.30
C ASP A 246 2.78 -18.83 9.06
N GLY A 247 2.31 -20.00 8.60
CA GLY A 247 1.23 -20.76 9.23
C GLY A 247 -0.17 -20.18 8.98
N TYR A 248 -0.31 -19.17 8.12
CA TYR A 248 -1.58 -18.55 7.76
C TYR A 248 -2.17 -19.24 6.52
N GLU A 249 -3.49 -19.48 6.50
CA GLU A 249 -4.17 -20.10 5.37
C GLU A 249 -4.10 -19.20 4.13
N ASN A 250 -4.39 -17.91 4.27
CA ASN A 250 -4.34 -16.96 3.16
C ASN A 250 -3.65 -15.67 3.62
N LEU A 251 -2.79 -15.06 2.79
CA LEU A 251 -2.26 -13.73 3.13
C LEU A 251 -3.39 -12.70 3.15
N PHE A 252 -4.27 -12.73 2.17
CA PHE A 252 -5.46 -11.89 2.17
C PHE A 252 -6.71 -12.71 1.82
N TYR A 253 -7.60 -12.88 2.80
CA TYR A 253 -8.96 -13.31 2.52
C TYR A 253 -9.84 -12.11 2.22
N VAL A 254 -10.57 -12.16 1.10
CA VAL A 254 -11.45 -11.09 0.65
C VAL A 254 -12.82 -11.65 0.28
N TYR A 255 -13.86 -11.15 0.97
CA TYR A 255 -15.23 -11.55 0.67
C TYR A 255 -15.72 -10.96 -0.67
N ILE A 256 -15.78 -9.63 -0.78
CA ILE A 256 -16.10 -8.87 -2.00
C ILE A 256 -15.14 -7.68 -2.09
N LEU A 257 -14.62 -7.39 -3.29
CA LEU A 257 -13.74 -6.24 -3.52
C LEU A 257 -14.16 -5.42 -4.74
N SER A 258 -14.19 -4.11 -4.57
CA SER A 258 -14.44 -3.14 -5.64
C SER A 258 -13.36 -2.05 -5.62
N VAL A 259 -12.64 -1.92 -6.73
CA VAL A 259 -11.58 -0.92 -6.94
C VAL A 259 -11.97 -0.05 -8.11
N ARG A 260 -12.38 1.20 -7.86
CA ARG A 260 -12.93 2.05 -8.92
C ARG A 260 -12.54 3.51 -8.79
N ASN A 261 -12.85 4.31 -9.82
CA ASN A 261 -12.59 5.75 -9.87
C ASN A 261 -11.14 6.08 -9.52
N HIS A 262 -10.20 5.65 -10.36
CA HIS A 262 -8.78 5.94 -10.18
C HIS A 262 -8.18 5.38 -8.87
N SER A 263 -8.74 4.31 -8.31
CA SER A 263 -8.23 3.70 -7.06
C SER A 263 -7.26 2.55 -7.30
N VAL A 264 -6.42 2.24 -6.31
CA VAL A 264 -5.37 1.21 -6.41
C VAL A 264 -5.43 0.21 -5.26
N PHE A 265 -5.50 -1.07 -5.58
CA PHE A 265 -5.20 -2.16 -4.65
C PHE A 265 -3.88 -2.82 -5.07
N ALA A 266 -2.94 -3.00 -4.14
CA ALA A 266 -1.65 -3.58 -4.48
C ALA A 266 -1.07 -4.49 -3.38
N LEU A 267 -0.70 -5.72 -3.77
CA LEU A 267 0.13 -6.63 -2.98
C LEU A 267 1.53 -6.71 -3.60
N LEU A 268 2.53 -6.17 -2.91
CA LEU A 268 3.87 -6.00 -3.46
C LEU A 268 4.93 -6.66 -2.58
N ASN A 269 5.76 -7.54 -3.13
CA ASN A 269 6.93 -8.10 -2.45
C ASN A 269 6.63 -8.72 -1.07
N ASN A 270 5.53 -9.46 -0.95
CA ASN A 270 5.19 -10.19 0.26
C ASN A 270 5.64 -11.64 0.17
N THR A 271 5.83 -12.28 1.33
CA THR A 271 6.24 -13.68 1.43
C THR A 271 5.23 -14.47 2.25
N ILE A 272 4.82 -15.63 1.74
CA ILE A 272 4.13 -16.67 2.52
C ILE A 272 5.05 -17.90 2.58
N SER A 273 5.51 -18.29 3.76
CA SER A 273 6.35 -19.48 3.94
C SER A 273 5.52 -20.77 4.06
N SER A 274 4.31 -20.68 4.60
CA SER A 274 3.39 -21.81 4.65
C SER A 274 1.94 -21.31 4.68
N GLY A 275 1.09 -21.90 3.84
CA GLY A 275 -0.30 -21.49 3.64
C GLY A 275 -0.94 -22.09 2.40
N THR A 276 -2.12 -21.56 2.03
CA THR A 276 -2.93 -21.99 0.89
C THR A 276 -2.89 -21.00 -0.27
N SER A 277 -3.06 -19.69 -0.03
CA SER A 277 -3.00 -18.70 -1.13
C SER A 277 -2.51 -17.29 -0.77
N LEU A 278 -2.08 -16.49 -1.77
CA LEU A 278 -1.88 -15.04 -1.57
C LEU A 278 -3.20 -14.33 -1.37
N ILE A 279 -4.14 -14.56 -2.28
CA ILE A 279 -5.46 -13.94 -2.25
C ILE A 279 -6.51 -15.02 -2.39
N PHE A 280 -7.40 -15.08 -1.41
CA PHE A 280 -8.62 -15.86 -1.46
C PHE A 280 -9.82 -14.94 -1.70
N LEU A 281 -10.52 -15.13 -2.81
CA LEU A 281 -11.65 -14.30 -3.23
C LEU A 281 -12.92 -15.13 -3.23
N ARG A 282 -13.86 -14.78 -2.35
CA ARG A 282 -15.02 -15.63 -2.09
C ARG A 282 -16.22 -15.41 -3.00
N HIS A 283 -16.62 -14.17 -3.29
CA HIS A 283 -17.88 -13.90 -4.02
C HIS A 283 -17.78 -13.03 -5.26
N GLY A 284 -16.91 -12.03 -5.31
CA GLY A 284 -16.91 -11.16 -6.48
C GLY A 284 -15.89 -10.05 -6.40
N PHE A 285 -15.36 -9.72 -7.57
CA PHE A 285 -14.31 -8.73 -7.73
C PHE A 285 -14.57 -7.84 -8.94
N SER A 286 -14.41 -6.53 -8.76
CA SER A 286 -14.56 -5.54 -9.83
C SER A 286 -13.45 -4.51 -9.82
N VAL A 287 -12.91 -4.22 -10.99
CA VAL A 287 -12.02 -3.08 -11.25
C VAL A 287 -12.63 -2.25 -12.36
N SER A 288 -12.94 -0.99 -12.07
CA SER A 288 -13.57 -0.10 -13.04
C SER A 288 -12.99 1.31 -13.01
N ASP A 289 -13.26 2.08 -14.05
CA ASP A 289 -13.04 3.53 -14.10
C ASP A 289 -11.61 3.93 -13.72
N HIS A 290 -10.64 3.41 -14.49
CA HIS A 290 -9.20 3.57 -14.25
C HIS A 290 -8.70 2.96 -12.94
N GLY A 291 -9.43 2.00 -12.38
CA GLY A 291 -9.00 1.24 -11.22
C GLY A 291 -7.83 0.30 -11.56
N VAL A 292 -7.01 0.01 -10.55
CA VAL A 292 -5.85 -0.90 -10.71
C VAL A 292 -5.79 -1.89 -9.56
N LEU A 293 -5.69 -3.18 -9.90
CA LEU A 293 -5.29 -4.23 -8.95
C LEU A 293 -3.92 -4.78 -9.33
N ARG A 294 -2.97 -4.77 -8.39
CA ARG A 294 -1.61 -5.27 -8.58
C ARG A 294 -1.28 -6.39 -7.61
N VAL A 295 -0.68 -7.46 -8.12
CA VAL A 295 -0.05 -8.52 -7.33
C VAL A 295 1.32 -8.75 -7.95
N VAL A 296 2.36 -8.14 -7.36
CA VAL A 296 3.68 -8.07 -7.99
C VAL A 296 4.81 -8.48 -7.04
N GLY A 297 5.73 -9.31 -7.52
CA GLY A 297 6.96 -9.64 -6.80
C GLY A 297 6.78 -10.49 -5.53
N ASN A 298 5.61 -11.12 -5.35
CA ASN A 298 5.34 -11.89 -4.14
C ASN A 298 5.96 -13.30 -4.24
N ASN A 299 6.44 -13.83 -3.12
CA ASN A 299 6.98 -15.18 -3.00
C ASN A 299 6.06 -16.05 -2.13
N VAL A 300 5.72 -17.23 -2.63
CA VAL A 300 4.64 -18.04 -2.11
C VAL A 300 5.05 -19.50 -2.10
N PHE A 301 5.34 -20.01 -0.91
CA PHE A 301 5.42 -21.45 -0.65
C PHE A 301 4.02 -21.98 -0.25
N SER A 302 3.01 -21.62 -1.04
CA SER A 302 1.61 -22.00 -0.83
C SER A 302 1.09 -22.81 -2.01
N SER A 303 -0.11 -23.37 -1.88
CA SER A 303 -0.73 -24.12 -2.96
C SER A 303 -1.11 -23.24 -4.15
N TYR A 304 -1.52 -21.98 -3.91
CA TYR A 304 -2.12 -21.11 -4.92
C TYR A 304 -1.58 -19.67 -4.86
N ALA A 305 -1.44 -18.95 -5.98
CA ALA A 305 -1.33 -17.49 -5.90
C ALA A 305 -2.71 -16.87 -5.69
N ILE A 306 -3.63 -17.14 -6.61
CA ILE A 306 -4.98 -16.59 -6.60
C ILE A 306 -5.97 -17.75 -6.49
N TYR A 307 -6.82 -17.69 -5.47
CA TYR A 307 -7.96 -18.59 -5.30
C TYR A 307 -9.24 -17.79 -5.55
N ALA A 308 -9.94 -18.09 -6.63
CA ALA A 308 -11.17 -17.41 -7.04
C ALA A 308 -12.36 -18.39 -7.04
N ASN A 309 -13.51 -17.96 -6.52
CA ASN A 309 -14.74 -18.76 -6.55
C ASN A 309 -15.77 -18.27 -7.58
N GLU A 310 -15.66 -17.03 -8.03
CA GLU A 310 -16.70 -16.31 -8.76
C GLU A 310 -16.08 -15.37 -9.80
N LEU A 311 -16.92 -14.76 -10.65
CA LEU A 311 -16.53 -13.91 -11.77
C LEU A 311 -15.90 -12.56 -11.34
N TRP A 312 -14.95 -12.12 -12.16
CA TRP A 312 -14.17 -10.89 -12.07
C TRP A 312 -14.53 -9.99 -13.24
N THR A 313 -14.64 -8.70 -12.99
CA THR A 313 -14.96 -7.71 -14.03
C THR A 313 -13.87 -6.64 -14.10
N VAL A 314 -13.41 -6.33 -15.30
CA VAL A 314 -12.39 -5.31 -15.58
C VAL A 314 -12.89 -4.39 -16.68
N ARG A 315 -13.16 -3.12 -16.36
CA ARG A 315 -13.86 -2.20 -17.27
C ARG A 315 -13.33 -0.77 -17.23
N HIS A 316 -13.62 0.00 -18.27
CA HIS A 316 -13.35 1.43 -18.38
C HIS A 316 -11.89 1.78 -18.09
N SER A 317 -10.98 1.28 -18.93
CA SER A 317 -9.53 1.56 -18.88
C SER A 317 -8.87 1.12 -17.57
N SER A 318 -9.31 -0.02 -17.03
CA SER A 318 -8.79 -0.59 -15.79
C SER A 318 -7.68 -1.61 -16.05
N TRP A 319 -6.92 -1.95 -15.00
CA TRP A 319 -5.76 -2.82 -15.13
C TRP A 319 -5.67 -3.89 -14.03
N LEU A 320 -5.54 -5.15 -14.44
CA LEU A 320 -5.06 -6.24 -13.58
C LEU A 320 -3.58 -6.50 -13.87
N ASP A 321 -2.75 -6.32 -12.84
CA ASP A 321 -1.29 -6.42 -12.93
C ASP A 321 -0.74 -7.58 -12.12
N TRP A 322 -0.42 -8.70 -12.77
CA TRP A 322 0.19 -9.87 -12.13
C TRP A 322 1.58 -10.13 -12.68
N ARG A 323 2.60 -9.67 -11.94
CA ARG A 323 3.97 -9.75 -12.42
C ARG A 323 4.96 -10.29 -11.41
N ASP A 324 5.95 -11.01 -11.90
CA ASP A 324 7.15 -11.39 -11.15
C ASP A 324 6.85 -12.14 -9.82
N ASN A 325 5.71 -12.81 -9.73
CA ASN A 325 5.37 -13.61 -8.55
C ASN A 325 5.98 -15.00 -8.67
N ASP A 326 6.52 -15.51 -7.57
CA ASP A 326 7.09 -16.85 -7.47
C ASP A 326 6.20 -17.71 -6.57
N VAL A 327 5.53 -18.70 -7.16
CA VAL A 327 4.65 -19.66 -6.46
C VAL A 327 5.36 -21.00 -6.26
N GLY A 328 6.66 -21.09 -6.56
CA GLY A 328 7.45 -22.31 -6.46
C GLY A 328 6.82 -23.47 -7.24
N VAL A 329 6.53 -24.57 -6.54
CA VAL A 329 5.87 -25.76 -7.11
C VAL A 329 4.34 -25.69 -7.08
N GLY A 330 3.79 -24.61 -6.54
CA GLY A 330 2.35 -24.38 -6.44
C GLY A 330 1.71 -24.00 -7.77
N THR A 331 0.43 -23.69 -7.70
CA THR A 331 -0.40 -23.35 -8.85
C THR A 331 -0.67 -21.85 -8.86
N PHE A 332 -0.68 -21.18 -10.01
CA PHE A 332 -0.96 -19.74 -10.01
C PHE A 332 -2.44 -19.45 -9.73
N PHE A 333 -3.35 -20.06 -10.50
CA PHE A 333 -4.79 -19.86 -10.35
C PHE A 333 -5.45 -21.13 -9.83
N TYR A 334 -6.30 -20.98 -8.82
CA TYR A 334 -7.33 -21.97 -8.51
C TYR A 334 -8.69 -21.36 -8.77
N ASP A 335 -9.50 -22.07 -9.52
CA ASP A 335 -10.91 -21.73 -9.70
C ASP A 335 -11.79 -22.99 -9.59
N THR A 336 -13.01 -22.79 -9.11
CA THR A 336 -13.95 -23.88 -8.83
C THR A 336 -14.64 -24.47 -10.06
N GLY A 337 -14.39 -23.98 -11.29
CA GLY A 337 -14.75 -24.74 -12.50
C GLY A 337 -14.91 -24.00 -13.83
N SER A 338 -14.54 -22.73 -13.97
CA SER A 338 -14.76 -21.93 -15.18
C SER A 338 -13.78 -20.78 -15.43
N ALA A 339 -13.81 -20.26 -16.65
CA ALA A 339 -13.21 -18.96 -16.93
C ALA A 339 -13.85 -17.89 -16.04
N PHE A 340 -13.05 -17.02 -15.41
CA PHE A 340 -13.57 -16.10 -14.39
C PHE A 340 -13.35 -14.62 -14.70
N VAL A 341 -12.62 -14.22 -15.75
CA VAL A 341 -12.38 -12.78 -16.03
C VAL A 341 -13.22 -12.28 -17.22
N SER A 342 -14.07 -11.28 -16.97
CA SER A 342 -14.81 -10.51 -17.99
C SER A 342 -14.13 -9.16 -18.19
N ILE A 343 -13.69 -8.87 -19.42
CA ILE A 343 -12.91 -7.67 -19.76
C ILE A 343 -13.55 -6.87 -20.89
N ASP A 344 -13.62 -5.56 -20.73
CA ASP A 344 -14.11 -4.63 -21.75
C ASP A 344 -13.06 -4.31 -22.82
N SER A 345 -13.47 -3.57 -23.84
CA SER A 345 -12.64 -3.19 -24.98
C SER A 345 -11.48 -2.23 -24.67
N SER A 346 -11.39 -1.70 -23.45
CA SER A 346 -10.42 -0.64 -23.09
C SER A 346 -9.46 -1.04 -21.97
N SER A 347 -9.72 -2.17 -21.30
CA SER A 347 -8.95 -2.61 -20.13
C SER A 347 -7.82 -3.57 -20.47
N VAL A 348 -6.92 -3.75 -19.50
CA VAL A 348 -5.69 -4.54 -19.65
C VAL A 348 -5.58 -5.61 -18.57
N VAL A 349 -5.13 -6.80 -18.96
CA VAL A 349 -4.60 -7.83 -18.04
C VAL A 349 -3.13 -8.06 -18.39
N THR A 350 -2.25 -8.06 -17.38
CA THR A 350 -0.85 -8.45 -17.53
C THR A 350 -0.55 -9.68 -16.66
N LEU A 351 0.08 -10.68 -17.26
CA LEU A 351 0.57 -11.89 -16.59
C LEU A 351 1.98 -12.20 -17.09
N THR A 352 2.99 -11.63 -16.43
CA THR A 352 4.38 -11.72 -16.91
C THR A 352 5.39 -12.05 -15.81
N GLY A 353 6.50 -12.70 -16.16
CA GLY A 353 7.63 -12.92 -15.24
C GLY A 353 7.39 -13.90 -14.08
N CYS A 354 6.18 -14.47 -13.96
CA CYS A 354 5.81 -15.34 -12.85
C CYS A 354 6.44 -16.74 -12.98
N LYS A 355 6.75 -17.35 -11.83
CA LYS A 355 7.24 -18.74 -11.70
C LYS A 355 6.22 -19.57 -10.93
N MET A 356 5.93 -20.77 -11.40
CA MET A 356 4.90 -21.64 -10.84
C MET A 356 5.14 -23.11 -11.23
N GLY A 357 4.54 -24.05 -10.50
CA GLY A 357 4.48 -25.45 -10.88
C GLY A 357 3.44 -25.70 -11.97
N SER A 358 2.31 -24.97 -11.92
CA SER A 358 1.21 -25.03 -12.88
C SER A 358 0.49 -23.69 -12.97
N THR A 359 -0.14 -23.39 -14.11
CA THR A 359 -1.06 -22.25 -14.21
C THR A 359 -2.36 -22.50 -13.46
N GLY A 360 -2.81 -23.75 -13.38
CA GLY A 360 -4.07 -24.16 -12.75
C GLY A 360 -5.32 -23.88 -13.58
N LEU A 361 -5.14 -23.37 -14.79
CA LEU A 361 -6.23 -23.07 -15.71
C LEU A 361 -6.65 -24.34 -16.45
N SER A 362 -7.82 -24.87 -16.09
CA SER A 362 -8.48 -25.95 -16.85
C SER A 362 -9.32 -25.43 -18.02
N ARG A 363 -9.61 -24.11 -18.02
CA ARG A 363 -10.32 -23.36 -19.06
C ARG A 363 -9.59 -22.03 -19.30
N PRO A 364 -9.89 -21.32 -20.41
CA PRO A 364 -9.38 -19.96 -20.62
C PRO A 364 -9.56 -19.08 -19.40
N LEU A 365 -8.57 -18.24 -19.08
CA LEU A 365 -8.70 -17.23 -18.01
C LEU A 365 -9.86 -16.27 -18.26
N LEU A 366 -9.98 -15.79 -19.51
CA LEU A 366 -11.00 -14.84 -19.93
C LEU A 366 -12.32 -15.57 -20.26
N SER A 367 -13.39 -15.25 -19.54
CA SER A 367 -14.74 -15.76 -19.80
C SER A 367 -15.46 -14.96 -20.87
N GLN A 368 -15.21 -13.65 -20.91
CA GLN A 368 -15.74 -12.73 -21.90
C GLN A 368 -14.70 -11.65 -22.18
N ALA A 369 -14.47 -11.37 -23.46
CA ALA A 369 -13.58 -10.30 -23.88
C ALA A 369 -14.23 -9.53 -25.04
N GLU A 370 -14.40 -8.23 -24.89
CA GLU A 370 -14.87 -7.35 -25.97
C GLU A 370 -13.74 -7.01 -26.93
N ALA A 371 -14.05 -6.82 -28.23
CA ALA A 371 -13.04 -6.43 -29.20
C ALA A 371 -12.34 -5.10 -28.80
N GLY A 372 -11.02 -5.15 -28.64
CA GLY A 372 -10.21 -3.99 -28.23
C GLY A 372 -9.40 -4.21 -26.95
N TYR A 373 -9.79 -5.16 -26.10
CA TYR A 373 -9.07 -5.51 -24.86
C TYR A 373 -7.59 -5.79 -25.11
N ARG A 374 -6.80 -5.71 -24.03
CA ARG A 374 -5.39 -6.11 -24.03
C ARG A 374 -5.14 -7.20 -23.01
N PHE A 375 -4.54 -8.29 -23.45
CA PHE A 375 -3.99 -9.32 -22.59
C PHE A 375 -2.52 -9.53 -22.96
N VAL A 376 -1.63 -9.06 -22.08
CA VAL A 376 -0.18 -9.21 -22.23
C VAL A 376 0.27 -10.37 -21.34
N ALA A 377 0.80 -11.43 -21.94
CA ALA A 377 1.27 -12.59 -21.19
C ALA A 377 2.58 -13.13 -21.76
N GLY A 378 3.49 -13.56 -20.89
CA GLY A 378 4.76 -14.13 -21.33
C GLY A 378 5.86 -14.07 -20.28
N CYS A 379 7.05 -14.56 -20.62
CA CYS A 379 8.12 -14.80 -19.65
C CYS A 379 7.67 -15.62 -18.42
N LEU A 380 6.77 -16.59 -18.62
CA LEU A 380 6.24 -17.43 -17.54
C LEU A 380 7.07 -18.68 -17.41
N THR A 381 7.50 -19.02 -16.19
CA THR A 381 8.21 -20.27 -15.92
C THR A 381 7.25 -21.26 -15.26
N VAL A 382 6.89 -22.33 -15.97
CA VAL A 382 6.03 -23.41 -15.46
C VAL A 382 6.84 -24.69 -15.34
N ALA A 383 6.81 -25.32 -14.16
CA ALA A 383 7.57 -26.53 -13.87
C ALA A 383 9.07 -26.43 -14.26
N GLY A 384 9.66 -25.24 -14.06
CA GLY A 384 11.07 -24.97 -14.36
C GLY A 384 11.42 -24.66 -15.82
N ARG A 385 10.43 -24.62 -16.73
CA ARG A 385 10.64 -24.18 -18.13
C ARG A 385 9.94 -22.86 -18.40
N VAL A 386 10.64 -21.97 -19.09
CA VAL A 386 10.02 -20.77 -19.67
C VAL A 386 9.11 -21.19 -20.82
N LEU A 387 7.86 -20.76 -20.79
CA LEU A 387 6.86 -21.08 -21.82
C LEU A 387 7.09 -20.28 -23.10
N THR A 388 6.94 -20.97 -24.23
CA THR A 388 6.78 -20.36 -25.56
C THR A 388 5.35 -19.88 -25.78
N ALA A 389 5.12 -19.07 -26.82
CA ALA A 389 3.78 -18.58 -27.18
C ALA A 389 2.76 -19.71 -27.36
N THR A 390 3.14 -20.82 -28.00
CA THR A 390 2.29 -22.00 -28.18
C THR A 390 2.03 -22.75 -26.87
N GLU A 391 3.02 -22.79 -25.97
CA GLU A 391 2.85 -23.44 -24.68
C GLU A 391 1.98 -22.62 -23.72
N LEU A 392 1.86 -21.29 -23.88
CA LEU A 392 0.90 -20.48 -23.13
C LEU A 392 -0.53 -21.00 -23.35
N GLU A 393 -0.92 -21.21 -24.62
CA GLU A 393 -2.25 -21.71 -24.97
C GLU A 393 -2.52 -23.10 -24.39
N LEU A 394 -1.53 -23.99 -24.46
CA LEU A 394 -1.60 -25.34 -23.85
C LEU A 394 -1.76 -25.30 -22.32
N ASN A 395 -1.35 -24.21 -21.68
CA ASN A 395 -1.48 -23.99 -20.25
C ASN A 395 -2.70 -23.10 -19.89
N GLY A 396 -3.70 -23.03 -20.78
CA GLY A 396 -4.97 -22.31 -20.53
C GLY A 396 -4.88 -20.79 -20.67
N ILE A 397 -3.70 -20.26 -21.00
CA ILE A 397 -3.46 -18.83 -21.26
C ILE A 397 -3.70 -18.59 -22.76
N THR A 398 -4.97 -18.51 -23.11
CA THR A 398 -5.45 -18.25 -24.48
C THR A 398 -5.90 -16.80 -24.62
N ASN A 399 -6.22 -16.37 -25.85
CA ASN A 399 -6.70 -15.01 -26.12
C ASN A 399 -5.69 -13.93 -25.70
N VAL A 400 -4.39 -14.24 -25.76
CA VAL A 400 -3.31 -13.29 -25.52
C VAL A 400 -3.20 -12.36 -26.73
N THR A 401 -3.27 -11.06 -26.51
CA THR A 401 -3.12 -10.05 -27.58
C THR A 401 -1.66 -9.69 -27.83
N THR A 402 -0.81 -9.86 -26.82
CA THR A 402 0.61 -9.52 -26.89
C THR A 402 1.42 -10.52 -26.08
N VAL A 403 2.31 -11.25 -26.75
CA VAL A 403 3.21 -12.19 -26.07
C VAL A 403 4.43 -11.42 -25.59
N ALA A 404 4.67 -11.41 -24.27
CA ALA A 404 5.82 -10.74 -23.67
C ALA A 404 7.08 -11.62 -23.71
N ALA A 405 8.18 -11.09 -24.22
CA ALA A 405 9.49 -11.73 -24.11
C ALA A 405 10.16 -11.38 -22.77
N CYS A 406 11.00 -12.28 -22.25
CA CYS A 406 11.77 -12.00 -21.04
C CYS A 406 12.76 -10.85 -21.26
N GLY A 407 12.72 -9.85 -20.39
CA GLY A 407 13.63 -8.70 -20.43
C GLY A 407 13.24 -7.60 -21.44
N GLU A 408 12.15 -7.79 -22.19
CA GLU A 408 11.54 -6.73 -22.98
C GLU A 408 10.43 -6.05 -22.19
N CYS A 409 10.26 -4.74 -22.42
CA CYS A 409 9.25 -3.96 -21.72
C CYS A 409 8.39 -3.20 -22.72
N THR A 410 7.10 -3.15 -22.44
CA THR A 410 6.10 -2.50 -23.29
C THR A 410 5.23 -1.58 -22.44
N LYS A 411 4.67 -0.55 -23.07
CA LYS A 411 3.77 0.39 -22.38
C LYS A 411 2.57 -0.33 -21.74
N GLU A 412 2.00 -1.32 -22.42
CA GLU A 412 0.81 -2.05 -21.97
C GLU A 412 1.16 -3.22 -21.02
N GLY A 413 2.40 -3.70 -21.02
CA GLY A 413 2.86 -4.79 -20.16
C GLY A 413 3.41 -4.34 -18.80
N ASP A 414 4.07 -3.18 -18.77
CA ASP A 414 4.86 -2.75 -17.61
C ASP A 414 4.33 -1.49 -16.92
N CYS A 415 3.46 -0.75 -17.60
CA CYS A 415 2.93 0.52 -17.13
C CYS A 415 1.41 0.55 -17.14
N PHE A 416 0.83 1.39 -16.28
CA PHE A 416 -0.57 1.75 -16.41
C PHE A 416 -0.73 2.69 -17.61
N ALA A 417 -1.09 2.13 -18.76
CA ALA A 417 -1.11 2.83 -20.04
C ALA A 417 -1.91 4.15 -20.04
N PRO A 418 -3.08 4.28 -19.39
CA PRO A 418 -3.86 5.52 -19.36
C PRO A 418 -3.11 6.72 -18.78
N LEU A 419 -2.21 6.49 -17.82
CA LEU A 419 -1.43 7.54 -17.15
C LEU A 419 0.06 7.49 -17.51
N THR A 420 0.41 6.85 -18.62
CA THR A 420 1.80 6.75 -19.10
C THR A 420 1.98 7.53 -20.39
N THR A 421 2.94 8.45 -20.43
CA THR A 421 3.28 9.25 -21.62
C THR A 421 4.30 8.57 -22.51
N ALA A 422 5.27 7.85 -21.93
CA ALA A 422 6.33 7.17 -22.66
C ALA A 422 6.91 6.04 -21.81
N VAL A 423 7.56 5.08 -22.46
CA VAL A 423 8.43 4.09 -21.82
C VAL A 423 9.84 4.32 -22.35
N ILE A 424 10.79 4.54 -21.44
CA ILE A 424 12.20 4.80 -21.77
C ILE A 424 13.03 3.89 -20.86
N ASP A 425 13.86 3.04 -21.45
CA ASP A 425 14.71 2.08 -20.73
C ASP A 425 13.90 1.26 -19.69
N CYS A 426 12.75 0.70 -20.12
CA CYS A 426 11.83 -0.05 -19.25
C CYS A 426 11.22 0.74 -18.07
N LYS A 427 11.34 2.08 -18.08
CA LYS A 427 10.74 2.95 -17.05
C LYS A 427 9.56 3.71 -17.62
N CYS A 428 8.47 3.70 -16.87
CA CYS A 428 7.26 4.42 -17.21
C CYS A 428 7.43 5.91 -16.89
N ARG A 429 7.23 6.77 -17.88
CA ARG A 429 7.15 8.22 -17.66
C ARG A 429 5.70 8.63 -17.51
N CYS A 430 5.32 9.06 -16.30
CA CYS A 430 3.93 9.30 -15.96
C CYS A 430 3.38 10.60 -16.56
N ALA A 431 2.09 10.57 -16.90
CA ALA A 431 1.28 11.76 -17.15
C ALA A 431 0.90 12.41 -15.80
N ALA A 432 0.26 13.57 -15.86
CA ALA A 432 -0.32 14.18 -14.67
C ALA A 432 -1.30 13.21 -13.99
N GLY A 433 -1.20 13.08 -12.65
CA GLY A 433 -1.98 12.13 -11.86
C GLY A 433 -1.45 10.69 -11.85
N GLY A 434 -0.43 10.35 -12.64
CA GLY A 434 0.26 9.05 -12.55
C GLY A 434 1.35 9.06 -11.49
N HIS A 435 1.40 7.99 -10.68
CA HIS A 435 2.31 7.86 -9.54
C HIS A 435 3.12 6.56 -9.58
N GLY A 436 4.32 6.62 -9.00
CA GLY A 436 5.20 5.46 -8.85
C GLY A 436 5.93 5.06 -10.12
N ASP A 437 6.53 3.87 -10.07
CA ASP A 437 7.33 3.25 -11.12
C ASP A 437 6.53 2.82 -12.35
N VAL A 438 5.23 2.62 -12.17
CA VAL A 438 4.30 2.14 -13.21
C VAL A 438 3.15 3.11 -13.51
N CYS A 439 3.19 4.33 -12.98
CA CYS A 439 2.22 5.39 -13.26
C CYS A 439 0.76 5.06 -12.88
N VAL A 440 0.55 4.40 -11.74
CA VAL A 440 -0.80 4.15 -11.21
C VAL A 440 -1.49 5.43 -10.72
N PRO A 441 -2.84 5.48 -10.67
CA PRO A 441 -3.56 6.70 -10.36
C PRO A 441 -3.46 7.20 -8.91
N CYS A 442 -2.99 6.36 -7.98
CA CYS A 442 -2.74 6.77 -6.60
C CYS A 442 -1.34 6.40 -6.17
N ALA A 443 -0.71 7.29 -5.40
CA ALA A 443 0.55 6.97 -4.74
C ALA A 443 0.32 5.99 -3.58
N CYS A 444 1.34 5.19 -3.30
CA CYS A 444 1.48 4.55 -1.99
C CYS A 444 1.69 5.63 -0.93
N ALA A 445 1.04 5.51 0.22
CA ALA A 445 1.30 6.39 1.36
C ALA A 445 2.82 6.43 1.65
N CYS A 446 3.41 7.62 1.66
CA CYS A 446 4.81 7.81 2.01
C CYS A 446 4.93 7.80 3.53
N TRP A 447 5.53 6.74 4.10
CA TRP A 447 6.14 6.85 5.42
C TRP A 447 7.48 7.58 5.28
N PRO A 448 7.83 8.56 6.12
CA PRO A 448 9.19 9.10 6.13
C PRO A 448 10.13 7.97 6.56
N ALA A 449 10.97 7.51 5.62
CA ALA A 449 11.94 6.45 5.87
C ALA A 449 12.65 6.69 7.21
N ALA A 450 12.53 5.73 8.13
CA ALA A 450 13.36 5.71 9.32
C ALA A 450 14.81 5.86 8.83
N THR A 451 15.46 6.95 9.24
CA THR A 451 16.86 7.22 8.94
C THR A 451 17.64 5.95 9.23
N ALA A 452 18.32 5.42 8.21
CA ALA A 452 19.19 4.27 8.33
C ALA A 452 20.18 4.52 9.48
N THR A 453 19.92 3.94 10.65
CA THR A 453 20.92 3.82 11.69
C THR A 453 21.97 2.87 11.12
N ALA A 454 23.13 3.45 10.81
CA ALA A 454 24.29 2.74 10.32
C ALA A 454 24.51 1.46 11.13
N ALA A 455 24.48 0.33 10.44
CA ALA A 455 24.84 -0.95 11.00
C ALA A 455 26.31 -0.90 11.45
N THR A 456 26.54 -0.73 12.76
CA THR A 456 27.82 -1.09 13.36
C THR A 456 27.94 -2.61 13.29
N THR A 457 28.82 -3.07 12.41
CA THR A 457 29.31 -4.44 12.31
C THR A 457 29.86 -4.91 13.66
N ALA A 458 29.12 -5.76 14.37
CA ALA A 458 29.66 -6.59 15.43
C ALA A 458 30.08 -7.93 14.82
N THR A 459 31.37 -8.10 14.57
CA THR A 459 32.01 -9.38 14.27
C THR A 459 31.82 -10.34 15.45
N TYR A 460 31.00 -11.38 15.27
CA TYR A 460 30.97 -12.51 16.19
C TYR A 460 32.11 -13.48 15.83
N ALA A 461 33.10 -13.57 16.73
CA ALA A 461 34.06 -14.66 16.74
C ALA A 461 33.37 -15.92 17.29
N ALA A 462 33.35 -16.99 16.50
CA ALA A 462 32.90 -18.30 16.93
C ALA A 462 33.95 -18.94 17.87
N THR A 463 33.55 -19.26 19.09
CA THR A 463 34.26 -20.22 19.93
C THR A 463 33.42 -21.49 20.05
N ALA A 464 33.93 -22.57 19.47
CA ALA A 464 33.45 -23.92 19.63
C ALA A 464 33.94 -24.51 20.96
N ALA A 465 33.01 -25.01 21.77
CA ALA A 465 33.15 -26.07 22.76
C ALA A 465 31.70 -26.45 23.12
N GLY A 466 31.19 -27.65 22.86
CA GLY A 466 31.73 -28.93 23.28
C GLY A 466 30.93 -29.38 24.50
N TRP A 467 30.25 -30.54 24.35
CA TRP A 467 29.35 -31.26 25.27
C TRP A 467 27.85 -31.07 25.00
#